data_AF-A0A5Q0GJN4-F1
#
_entry.id   AF-A0A5Q0GJN4-F1
#
_cell.length_a   1.000
_cell.length_b   1.000
_cell.length_c   1.000
_cell.angle_alpha   90.00
_cell.angle_beta   90.00
_cell.angle_gamma   90.00
#
_symmetry.space_group_name_H-M   'P 1'
#
loop_
_entity.id
_entity.type
_entity.pdbx_description
1 polymer ?
#
loop_
_entity_poly.entity_id
_entity_poly.type
_entity_poly.pdbx_seq_one_letter_code
_entity_poly.pdbx_strand_id
1 'polypeptide(L)'
;MSDNLNTYTVIMLGPRGSGKTVYLASMYKKLSTQGKQGFFLEVDSSEKRKRLHNIYTQIAIDEKWPKGTTYDEVSEWTFTCRVQTENLPIYSACQFKYLDYAGGRLTDEMEDEDTSFESKLQNADALLGLLDGQRLKALMRNEKLGLFWVVNELPNMLNIMQGSQKPIHFVVSKWDSLINEYSLEQLRERLLEIEEFRNLIQARNEARLPVRLIPISSVGMGFAELQPDGSMAKTGSLPNPFLVEMPLACILPDMIKITLEELIKKKQEEISQPIQVKPNLSFWERLGQVVGGVGKVGIGILKQILPIKYRFAEDILENLIDFLDDWEKPAQQKLEAAAKRTEELRRKQAESLRKVTDEETALKHVVNCFISLTDELESKFPASNLKQF
;
A
#
# COMPACT_ATOMS: atom_id res chain seq x y z
N MET A 1 21.51 10.59 19.42
CA MET A 1 20.17 10.92 19.95
C MET A 1 19.21 10.48 18.88
N SER A 2 18.39 9.45 19.11
CA SER A 2 17.40 9.01 18.12
C SER A 2 16.18 9.91 18.27
N ASP A 3 16.05 10.91 17.42
CA ASP A 3 14.77 11.54 17.21
C ASP A 3 13.79 10.45 16.71
N ASN A 4 12.62 10.41 17.32
CA ASN A 4 11.70 9.28 17.23
C ASN A 4 11.01 9.29 15.86
N LEU A 5 11.59 8.62 14.86
CA LEU A 5 11.03 8.53 13.51
C LEU A 5 9.61 7.93 13.54
N ASN A 6 8.70 8.53 12.77
CA ASN A 6 7.36 7.99 12.61
C ASN A 6 7.44 6.58 12.00
N THR A 7 6.90 5.59 12.72
CA THR A 7 6.88 4.19 12.28
C THR A 7 5.45 3.76 11.97
N TYR A 8 5.25 3.17 10.79
CA TYR A 8 3.97 2.65 10.31
C TYR A 8 4.00 1.13 10.25
N THR A 9 3.10 0.47 10.97
CA THR A 9 3.05 -1.00 11.03
C THR A 9 2.16 -1.58 9.93
N VAL A 10 2.67 -2.55 9.20
CA VAL A 10 2.01 -3.16 8.05
C VAL A 10 1.91 -4.66 8.26
N ILE A 11 0.69 -5.20 8.20
CA ILE A 11 0.48 -6.65 8.29
C ILE A 11 0.26 -7.20 6.89
N MET A 12 1.07 -8.20 6.52
CA MET A 12 0.87 -8.93 5.27
C MET A 12 0.10 -10.22 5.52
N LEU A 13 -1.03 -10.34 4.85
CA LEU A 13 -1.91 -11.49 4.84
C LEU A 13 -1.84 -12.16 3.46
N GLY A 14 -2.02 -13.46 3.44
CA GLY A 14 -2.14 -14.24 2.21
C GLY A 14 -1.66 -15.67 2.41
N PRO A 15 -2.22 -16.62 1.65
CA PRO A 15 -1.90 -18.04 1.77
C PRO A 15 -0.42 -18.31 1.48
N ARG A 16 0.03 -19.53 1.82
CA ARG A 16 1.36 -19.98 1.40
C ARG A 16 1.45 -19.93 -0.13
N GLY A 17 2.61 -19.52 -0.63
CA GLY A 17 2.87 -19.39 -2.08
C GLY A 17 2.39 -18.08 -2.72
N SER A 18 1.68 -17.19 -1.99
CA SER A 18 1.25 -15.88 -2.51
C SER A 18 2.39 -14.88 -2.75
N GLY A 19 3.62 -15.21 -2.34
CA GLY A 19 4.80 -14.41 -2.66
C GLY A 19 5.16 -13.30 -1.67
N LYS A 20 4.66 -13.31 -0.43
CA LYS A 20 4.96 -12.30 0.62
C LYS A 20 6.45 -12.04 0.82
N THR A 21 7.22 -13.09 1.10
CA THR A 21 8.67 -12.99 1.32
C THR A 21 9.41 -12.55 0.05
N VAL A 22 8.97 -13.03 -1.12
CA VAL A 22 9.53 -12.65 -2.43
C VAL A 22 9.25 -11.17 -2.72
N TYR A 23 8.06 -10.68 -2.37
CA TYR A 23 7.69 -9.26 -2.44
C TYR A 23 8.63 -8.41 -1.58
N LEU A 24 8.82 -8.75 -0.29
CA LEU A 24 9.71 -7.98 0.59
C LEU A 24 11.15 -7.90 0.07
N ALA A 25 11.72 -9.03 -0.35
CA ALA A 25 13.07 -9.06 -0.89
C ALA A 25 13.20 -8.24 -2.18
N SER A 26 12.18 -8.27 -3.05
CA SER A 26 12.18 -7.55 -4.33
C SER A 26 11.93 -6.06 -4.15
N MET A 27 11.02 -5.67 -3.23
CA MET A 27 10.80 -4.29 -2.81
C MET A 27 12.09 -3.71 -2.23
N TYR A 28 12.72 -4.43 -1.29
CA TYR A 28 13.99 -3.99 -0.71
C TYR A 28 15.07 -3.84 -1.76
N LYS A 29 15.24 -4.81 -2.67
CA LYS A 29 16.24 -4.71 -3.72
C LYS A 29 15.99 -3.52 -4.64
N LYS A 30 14.75 -3.34 -5.11
CA LYS A 30 14.38 -2.23 -6.00
C LYS A 30 14.63 -0.87 -5.36
N LEU A 31 14.39 -0.76 -4.07
CA LEU A 31 14.55 0.46 -3.30
C LEU A 31 15.85 0.48 -2.47
N SER A 32 16.84 -0.37 -2.75
CA SER A 32 18.08 -0.45 -1.95
C SER A 32 19.04 0.74 -2.19
N THR A 33 18.83 1.46 -3.29
CA THR A 33 19.56 2.67 -3.68
C THR A 33 18.57 3.70 -4.20
N GLN A 34 18.87 4.99 -4.07
CA GLN A 34 17.96 6.02 -4.54
C GLN A 34 17.86 6.01 -6.06
N GLY A 35 16.67 5.68 -6.56
CA GLY A 35 16.34 5.65 -7.97
C GLY A 35 15.41 6.79 -8.38
N LYS A 36 14.63 6.56 -9.43
CA LYS A 36 13.62 7.51 -9.94
C LYS A 36 12.50 7.80 -8.94
N GLN A 37 12.34 6.95 -7.93
CA GLN A 37 11.35 7.10 -6.87
C GLN A 37 11.67 8.25 -5.90
N GLY A 38 12.90 8.78 -5.90
CA GLY A 38 13.31 9.91 -5.04
C GLY A 38 13.64 9.52 -3.59
N PHE A 39 13.50 8.26 -3.22
CA PHE A 39 13.90 7.74 -1.91
C PHE A 39 14.46 6.32 -2.04
N PHE A 40 15.03 5.82 -0.94
CA PHE A 40 15.48 4.44 -0.81
C PHE A 40 15.18 3.88 0.59
N LEU A 41 15.31 2.56 0.75
CA LEU A 41 15.05 1.84 1.98
C LEU A 41 16.37 1.32 2.56
N GLU A 42 16.56 1.61 3.84
CA GLU A 42 17.55 0.92 4.67
C GLU A 42 16.86 -0.02 5.65
N VAL A 43 17.48 -1.17 5.91
CA VAL A 43 17.01 -2.16 6.90
C VAL A 43 17.77 -1.99 8.20
N ASP A 44 17.04 -2.08 9.31
CA ASP A 44 17.46 -1.89 10.71
C ASP A 44 18.72 -2.68 11.11
N SER A 45 18.89 -3.93 10.66
CA SER A 45 20.04 -4.76 11.03
C SER A 45 20.82 -5.28 9.82
N SER A 46 22.15 -5.41 9.99
CA SER A 46 23.03 -5.98 8.97
C SER A 46 22.70 -7.46 8.69
N GLU A 47 22.19 -8.19 9.69
CA GLU A 47 21.72 -9.56 9.54
C GLU A 47 20.46 -9.64 8.66
N LYS A 48 19.43 -8.84 8.96
CA LYS A 48 18.20 -8.78 8.16
C LYS A 48 18.50 -8.32 6.73
N ARG A 49 19.41 -7.36 6.57
CA ARG A 49 19.92 -6.92 5.26
C ARG A 49 20.55 -8.08 4.48
N LYS A 50 21.47 -8.82 5.09
CA LYS A 50 22.09 -10.01 4.47
C LYS A 50 21.03 -11.06 4.13
N ARG A 51 20.04 -11.27 5.01
CA ARG A 51 18.95 -12.22 4.78
C ARG A 51 18.11 -11.86 3.56
N LEU A 52 17.65 -10.61 3.43
CA LEU A 52 16.91 -10.15 2.24
C LEU A 52 17.75 -10.23 0.97
N HIS A 53 19.04 -9.89 1.05
CA HIS A 53 19.96 -10.02 -0.07
C HIS A 53 20.13 -11.47 -0.52
N ASN A 54 20.26 -12.40 0.42
CA ASN A 54 20.35 -13.83 0.14
C ASN A 54 19.04 -14.34 -0.49
N ILE A 55 17.88 -13.96 0.04
CA ILE A 55 16.57 -14.31 -0.55
C ILE A 55 16.47 -13.80 -1.99
N TYR A 56 16.86 -12.55 -2.24
CA TYR A 56 16.86 -12.00 -3.60
C TYR A 56 17.86 -12.71 -4.52
N THR A 57 19.03 -13.10 -4.01
CA THR A 57 20.03 -13.87 -4.77
C THR A 57 19.48 -15.24 -5.16
N GLN A 58 18.80 -15.93 -4.23
CA GLN A 58 18.09 -17.19 -4.53
C GLN A 58 17.00 -16.99 -5.57
N ILE A 59 16.26 -15.88 -5.52
CA ILE A 59 15.28 -15.53 -6.55
C ILE A 59 15.96 -15.32 -7.91
N ALA A 60 17.08 -14.60 -7.96
CA ALA A 60 17.72 -14.21 -9.21
C ALA A 60 18.54 -15.32 -9.88
N ILE A 61 19.25 -16.14 -9.11
CA ILE A 61 20.34 -16.99 -9.63
C ILE A 61 20.11 -18.49 -9.35
N ASP A 62 19.60 -18.87 -8.18
CA ASP A 62 19.47 -20.29 -7.83
C ASP A 62 18.45 -21.01 -8.73
N GLU A 63 18.57 -22.31 -8.93
CA GLU A 63 17.54 -23.08 -9.65
C GLU A 63 16.23 -23.18 -8.84
N LYS A 64 16.34 -23.18 -7.50
CA LYS A 64 15.21 -23.34 -6.58
C LYS A 64 14.68 -21.98 -6.12
N TRP A 65 13.36 -21.90 -6.01
CA TRP A 65 12.68 -20.77 -5.36
C TRP A 65 12.94 -20.80 -3.84
N PRO A 66 13.02 -19.62 -3.17
CA PRO A 66 13.20 -19.55 -1.72
C PRO A 66 12.05 -20.28 -1.02
N LYS A 67 12.39 -21.01 0.06
CA LYS A 67 11.38 -21.66 0.90
C LYS A 67 10.48 -20.58 1.52
N GLY A 68 9.17 -20.82 1.53
CA GLY A 68 8.23 -19.95 2.24
C GLY A 68 8.49 -19.95 3.75
N THR A 69 8.13 -18.85 4.42
CA THR A 69 8.20 -18.69 5.87
C THR A 69 7.50 -19.85 6.60
N THR A 70 8.17 -20.45 7.59
CA THR A 70 7.64 -21.56 8.38
C THR A 70 6.62 -21.09 9.42
N TYR A 71 5.73 -21.97 9.87
CA TYR A 71 4.60 -21.68 10.76
C TYR A 71 4.97 -20.90 12.04
N ASP A 72 6.12 -21.23 12.62
CA ASP A 72 6.65 -20.64 13.86
C ASP A 72 7.40 -19.33 13.66
N GLU A 73 7.66 -18.93 12.41
CA GLU A 73 8.46 -17.77 12.08
C GLU A 73 7.56 -16.57 11.73
N VAL A 74 7.38 -15.63 12.66
CA VAL A 74 6.91 -14.28 12.31
C VAL A 74 8.15 -13.44 12.02
N SER A 75 8.36 -13.11 10.76
CA SER A 75 9.48 -12.25 10.38
C SER A 75 9.05 -10.79 10.42
N GLU A 76 9.70 -10.02 11.29
CA GLU A 76 9.53 -8.57 11.40
C GLU A 76 10.62 -7.84 10.60
N TRP A 77 10.20 -6.98 9.68
CA TRP A 77 11.09 -6.22 8.80
C TRP A 77 10.84 -4.72 8.95
N THR A 78 11.85 -4.00 9.46
CA THR A 78 11.78 -2.54 9.60
C THR A 78 12.58 -1.89 8.49
N PHE A 79 11.88 -1.18 7.59
CA PHE A 79 12.46 -0.40 6.51
C PHE A 79 12.43 1.08 6.88
N THR A 80 13.58 1.73 6.94
CA THR A 80 13.70 3.18 7.08
C THR A 80 13.74 3.80 5.70
N CYS A 81 12.76 4.65 5.38
CA CYS A 81 12.79 5.48 4.19
C CYS A 81 13.82 6.59 4.37
N ARG A 82 14.74 6.70 3.41
CA ARG A 82 15.83 7.66 3.41
C ARG A 82 15.91 8.41 2.08
N VAL A 83 16.44 9.62 2.17
CA VAL A 83 16.67 10.51 1.03
C VAL A 83 18.15 10.88 1.00
N GLN A 84 18.78 10.67 -0.15
CA GLN A 84 20.13 11.14 -0.44
C GLN A 84 20.03 12.41 -1.29
N THR A 85 20.61 13.51 -0.83
CA THR A 85 20.59 14.77 -1.59
C THR A 85 21.64 14.78 -2.72
N GLU A 86 21.60 15.79 -3.58
CA GLU A 86 22.57 15.97 -4.69
C GLU A 86 24.03 16.01 -4.21
N ASN A 87 24.29 16.50 -2.98
CA ASN A 87 25.62 16.57 -2.37
C ASN A 87 26.01 15.30 -1.59
N LEU A 88 25.22 14.24 -1.68
CA LEU A 88 25.37 12.94 -1.01
C LEU A 88 25.02 12.81 0.50
N PRO A 89 24.65 13.84 1.31
CA PRO A 89 24.16 13.58 2.66
C PRO A 89 22.83 12.82 2.62
N ILE A 90 22.62 11.99 3.64
CA ILE A 90 21.48 11.08 3.76
C ILE A 90 20.67 11.45 5.00
N TYR A 91 19.37 11.60 4.83
CA TYR A 91 18.43 11.94 5.88
C TYR A 91 17.35 10.87 6.00
N SER A 92 16.93 10.55 7.23
CA SER A 92 15.82 9.64 7.47
C SER A 92 14.50 10.40 7.44
N ALA A 93 13.47 9.78 6.87
CA ALA A 93 12.14 10.38 6.73
C ALA A 93 11.10 9.71 7.64
N CYS A 94 10.96 8.39 7.53
CA CYS A 94 10.01 7.59 8.29
C CYS A 94 10.37 6.10 8.23
N GLN A 95 9.65 5.26 8.96
CA GLN A 95 9.86 3.82 9.00
C GLN A 95 8.57 3.05 8.69
N PHE A 96 8.73 1.89 8.05
CA PHE A 96 7.66 0.91 7.84
C PHE A 96 8.08 -0.42 8.45
N LYS A 97 7.24 -0.96 9.32
CA LYS A 97 7.45 -2.22 10.00
C LYS A 97 6.49 -3.26 9.42
N TYR A 98 7.01 -4.16 8.59
CA TYR A 98 6.25 -5.25 7.98
C TYR A 98 6.27 -6.50 8.86
N LEU A 99 5.09 -7.05 9.11
CA LEU A 99 4.90 -8.35 9.75
C LEU A 99 4.55 -9.38 8.68
N ASP A 100 5.51 -10.25 8.36
CA ASP A 100 5.33 -11.37 7.42
C ASP A 100 4.86 -12.62 8.19
N TYR A 101 3.55 -12.85 8.20
CA TYR A 101 2.95 -14.03 8.82
C TYR A 101 3.03 -15.25 7.92
N ALA A 102 3.34 -16.41 8.49
CA ALA A 102 3.24 -17.66 7.76
C ALA A 102 1.80 -17.89 7.29
N GLY A 103 1.63 -18.27 6.02
CA GLY A 103 0.30 -18.40 5.41
C GLY A 103 -0.58 -19.48 6.02
N GLY A 104 0.01 -20.47 6.72
CA GLY A 104 -0.74 -21.53 7.44
C GLY A 104 -1.53 -21.01 8.64
N ARG A 105 -1.12 -19.89 9.24
CA ARG A 105 -1.86 -19.28 10.36
C ARG A 105 -3.23 -18.72 9.95
N LEU A 106 -3.50 -18.61 8.64
CA LEU A 106 -4.80 -18.16 8.12
C LEU A 106 -5.75 -19.34 7.85
N THR A 107 -5.26 -20.58 7.84
CA THR A 107 -6.04 -21.75 7.39
C THR A 107 -6.29 -22.79 8.48
N ASP A 108 -5.53 -22.74 9.57
CA ASP A 108 -5.62 -23.72 10.64
C ASP A 108 -6.53 -23.20 11.77
N GLU A 109 -7.27 -24.11 12.41
CA GLU A 109 -8.12 -23.81 13.58
C GLU A 109 -7.25 -23.11 14.63
N MET A 110 -7.56 -21.84 14.92
CA MET A 110 -6.84 -21.05 15.92
C MET A 110 -7.03 -21.73 17.28
N GLU A 111 -6.07 -22.55 17.72
CA GLU A 111 -6.00 -22.95 19.12
C GLU A 111 -5.92 -21.68 19.98
N ASP A 112 -6.74 -21.65 21.03
CA ASP A 112 -6.97 -20.60 22.02
C ASP A 112 -6.10 -19.33 21.90
N GLU A 113 -6.73 -18.25 21.44
CA GLU A 113 -6.31 -16.84 21.58
C GLU A 113 -4.80 -16.57 21.45
N ASP A 114 -4.28 -16.48 20.22
CA ASP A 114 -3.05 -15.73 19.94
C ASP A 114 -3.34 -14.22 20.14
N THR A 115 -3.57 -13.81 21.39
CA THR A 115 -3.80 -12.42 21.83
C THR A 115 -2.73 -11.46 21.30
N SER A 116 -1.52 -11.97 21.03
CA SER A 116 -0.44 -11.22 20.39
C SER A 116 -0.75 -10.86 18.94
N PHE A 117 -1.36 -11.76 18.17
CA PHE A 117 -1.77 -11.52 16.80
C PHE A 117 -2.91 -10.49 16.74
N GLU A 118 -3.96 -10.68 17.52
CA GLU A 118 -5.09 -9.75 17.58
C GLU A 118 -4.65 -8.35 18.02
N SER A 119 -3.79 -8.26 19.03
CA SER A 119 -3.21 -6.97 19.44
C SER A 119 -2.40 -6.31 18.33
N LYS A 120 -1.60 -7.07 17.57
CA LYS A 120 -0.86 -6.55 16.42
C LYS A 120 -1.80 -6.11 15.30
N LEU A 121 -2.88 -6.85 15.05
CA LEU A 121 -3.90 -6.53 14.05
C LEU A 121 -4.61 -5.22 14.37
N GLN A 122 -5.02 -5.04 15.62
CA GLN A 122 -5.67 -3.81 16.10
C GLN A 122 -4.74 -2.59 16.00
N ASN A 123 -3.44 -2.79 16.24
CA ASN A 123 -2.44 -1.72 16.23
C ASN A 123 -1.80 -1.47 14.85
N ALA A 124 -2.15 -2.26 13.83
CA ALA A 124 -1.63 -2.05 12.48
C ALA A 124 -2.04 -0.67 11.94
N ASP A 125 -1.19 -0.13 11.07
CA ASP A 125 -1.50 1.06 10.28
C ASP A 125 -2.02 0.70 8.89
N ALA A 126 -1.71 -0.47 8.36
CA ALA A 126 -2.29 -0.95 7.10
C ALA A 126 -2.30 -2.48 7.02
N LEU A 127 -3.26 -3.02 6.26
CA LEU A 127 -3.33 -4.43 5.92
C LEU A 127 -3.05 -4.64 4.43
N LEU A 128 -2.13 -5.55 4.12
CA LEU A 128 -1.80 -5.96 2.75
C LEU A 128 -2.26 -7.40 2.53
N GLY A 129 -3.26 -7.61 1.67
CA GLY A 129 -3.74 -8.94 1.29
C GLY A 129 -3.16 -9.37 -0.05
N LEU A 130 -2.20 -10.29 -0.03
CA LEU A 130 -1.60 -10.78 -1.26
C LEU A 130 -2.51 -11.83 -1.93
N LEU A 131 -3.10 -11.43 -3.05
CA LEU A 131 -3.84 -12.31 -3.96
C LEU A 131 -2.84 -12.98 -4.91
N ASP A 132 -2.86 -14.30 -4.99
CA ASP A 132 -1.95 -15.05 -5.86
C ASP A 132 -2.40 -14.97 -7.32
N GLY A 133 -1.58 -14.36 -8.18
CA GLY A 133 -1.92 -14.18 -9.59
C GLY A 133 -2.21 -15.49 -10.35
N GLN A 134 -1.59 -16.61 -9.96
CA GLN A 134 -1.89 -17.90 -10.58
C GLN A 134 -3.28 -18.42 -10.16
N ARG A 135 -3.67 -18.22 -8.90
CA ARG A 135 -5.00 -18.60 -8.40
C ARG A 135 -6.08 -17.71 -9.01
N LEU A 136 -5.80 -16.42 -9.17
CA LEU A 136 -6.68 -15.50 -9.90
C LEU A 136 -6.81 -15.90 -11.37
N LYS A 137 -5.72 -16.26 -12.04
CA LYS A 137 -5.74 -16.77 -13.42
C LYS A 137 -6.61 -18.02 -13.55
N ALA A 138 -6.43 -18.97 -12.64
CA ALA A 138 -7.26 -20.17 -12.55
C ALA A 138 -8.74 -19.82 -12.32
N LEU A 139 -9.04 -18.84 -11.45
CA LEU A 139 -10.40 -18.37 -11.19
C LEU A 139 -11.04 -17.73 -12.44
N MET A 140 -10.29 -16.91 -13.18
CA MET A 140 -10.74 -16.31 -14.45
C MET A 140 -11.08 -17.39 -15.49
N ARG A 141 -10.40 -18.53 -15.45
CA ARG A 141 -10.62 -19.69 -16.33
C ARG A 141 -11.62 -20.70 -15.78
N ASN A 142 -12.22 -20.46 -14.62
CA ASN A 142 -13.10 -21.39 -13.91
C ASN A 142 -12.44 -22.76 -13.62
N GLU A 143 -11.14 -22.76 -13.39
CA GLU A 143 -10.39 -23.95 -13.03
C GLU A 143 -10.55 -24.27 -11.54
N LYS A 144 -10.46 -25.57 -11.19
CA LYS A 144 -10.64 -26.07 -9.82
C LYS A 144 -9.74 -25.38 -8.79
N LEU A 145 -8.50 -25.05 -9.17
CA LEU A 145 -7.55 -24.36 -8.28
C LEU A 145 -8.07 -22.98 -7.84
N GLY A 146 -8.64 -22.21 -8.77
CA GLY A 146 -9.20 -20.89 -8.47
C GLY A 146 -10.46 -20.99 -7.62
N LEU A 147 -11.35 -21.94 -7.92
CA LEU A 147 -12.56 -22.19 -7.13
C LEU A 147 -12.23 -22.64 -5.71
N PHE A 148 -11.25 -23.55 -5.55
CA PHE A 148 -10.78 -23.99 -4.23
C PHE A 148 -10.26 -22.82 -3.40
N TRP A 149 -9.47 -21.94 -4.01
CA TRP A 149 -8.95 -20.74 -3.36
C TRP A 149 -10.06 -19.80 -2.87
N VAL A 150 -11.07 -19.54 -3.71
CA VAL A 150 -12.21 -18.68 -3.35
C VAL A 150 -13.00 -19.25 -2.17
N VAL A 151 -13.15 -20.58 -2.09
CA VAL A 151 -13.94 -21.22 -1.04
C VAL A 151 -13.17 -21.35 0.28
N ASN A 152 -11.85 -21.62 0.23
CA ASN A 152 -11.11 -22.06 1.43
C ASN A 152 -10.10 -21.05 1.97
N GLU A 153 -9.53 -20.20 1.12
CA GLU A 153 -8.38 -19.36 1.52
C GLU A 153 -8.72 -17.87 1.51
N LEU A 154 -9.47 -17.42 0.49
CA LEU A 154 -9.91 -16.03 0.41
C LEU A 154 -10.78 -15.61 1.61
N PRO A 155 -11.81 -16.38 2.04
CA PRO A 155 -12.71 -15.95 3.10
C PRO A 155 -12.00 -15.70 4.43
N ASN A 156 -11.01 -16.53 4.77
CA ASN A 156 -10.24 -16.37 6.02
C ASN A 156 -9.48 -15.04 6.04
N MET A 157 -8.87 -14.66 4.91
CA MET A 157 -8.22 -13.36 4.78
C MET A 157 -9.22 -12.21 4.87
N LEU A 158 -10.39 -12.33 4.21
CA LEU A 158 -11.42 -11.31 4.24
C LEU A 158 -12.01 -11.12 5.65
N ASN A 159 -12.22 -12.20 6.40
CA ASN A 159 -12.72 -12.16 7.77
C ASN A 159 -11.79 -11.37 8.71
N ILE A 160 -10.47 -11.61 8.63
CA ILE A 160 -9.47 -10.85 9.40
C ILE A 160 -9.49 -9.37 8.99
N MET A 161 -9.58 -9.12 7.68
CA MET A 161 -9.58 -7.77 7.12
C MET A 161 -10.84 -6.96 7.47
N GLN A 162 -12.00 -7.60 7.56
CA GLN A 162 -13.28 -6.97 7.85
C GLN A 162 -13.29 -6.25 9.21
N GLY A 163 -12.55 -6.77 10.20
CA GLY A 163 -12.45 -6.14 11.53
C GLY A 163 -11.62 -4.85 11.55
N SER A 164 -10.90 -4.51 10.48
CA SER A 164 -9.96 -3.39 10.48
C SER A 164 -10.54 -2.09 9.92
N GLN A 165 -10.40 -1.01 10.70
CA GLN A 165 -10.69 0.35 10.27
C GLN A 165 -9.50 1.02 9.55
N LYS A 166 -8.44 0.27 9.24
CA LYS A 166 -7.22 0.76 8.58
C LYS A 166 -7.28 0.53 7.06
N PRO A 167 -6.46 1.19 6.23
CA PRO A 167 -6.42 0.96 4.80
C PRO A 167 -6.13 -0.50 4.49
N ILE A 168 -6.82 -1.02 3.47
CA ILE A 168 -6.61 -2.35 2.96
C ILE A 168 -6.06 -2.25 1.53
N HIS A 169 -4.92 -2.88 1.29
CA HIS A 169 -4.36 -3.03 -0.05
C HIS A 169 -4.40 -4.50 -0.45
N PHE A 170 -5.28 -4.85 -1.37
CA PHE A 170 -5.23 -6.12 -2.07
C PHE A 170 -4.13 -6.07 -3.12
N VAL A 171 -3.06 -6.80 -2.90
CA VAL A 171 -1.89 -6.85 -3.78
C VAL A 171 -2.02 -8.06 -4.69
N VAL A 172 -2.29 -7.83 -5.98
CA VAL A 172 -2.29 -8.89 -7.00
C VAL A 172 -0.84 -9.23 -7.31
N SER A 173 -0.33 -10.26 -6.65
CA SER A 173 1.02 -10.78 -6.85
C SER A 173 1.13 -11.55 -8.17
N LYS A 174 2.36 -11.79 -8.65
CA LYS A 174 2.63 -12.54 -9.90
C LYS A 174 1.85 -11.97 -11.11
N TRP A 175 1.71 -10.65 -11.15
CA TRP A 175 0.99 -9.93 -12.21
C TRP A 175 1.53 -10.21 -13.61
N ASP A 176 2.80 -10.57 -13.72
CA ASP A 176 3.46 -11.04 -14.93
C ASP A 176 2.77 -12.26 -15.58
N SER A 177 2.11 -13.11 -14.80
CA SER A 177 1.36 -14.25 -15.33
C SER A 177 -0.03 -13.89 -15.88
N LEU A 178 -0.52 -12.68 -15.58
CA LEU A 178 -1.88 -12.20 -15.85
C LEU A 178 -1.94 -11.13 -16.95
N ILE A 179 -0.96 -10.23 -17.00
CA ILE A 179 -1.02 -8.98 -17.77
C ILE A 179 -1.29 -9.16 -19.28
N ASN A 180 -0.88 -10.29 -19.86
CA ASN A 180 -1.07 -10.57 -21.28
C ASN A 180 -2.47 -11.14 -21.62
N GLU A 181 -3.24 -11.54 -20.61
CA GLU A 181 -4.54 -12.19 -20.79
C GLU A 181 -5.68 -11.39 -20.16
N TYR A 182 -5.42 -10.70 -19.04
CA TYR A 182 -6.44 -10.02 -18.26
C TYR A 182 -5.98 -8.62 -17.85
N SER A 183 -6.90 -7.66 -17.94
CA SER A 183 -6.72 -6.33 -17.36
C SER A 183 -7.03 -6.35 -15.86
N LEU A 184 -6.54 -5.34 -15.13
CA LEU A 184 -6.86 -5.20 -13.71
C LEU A 184 -8.37 -4.97 -13.49
N GLU A 185 -9.03 -4.32 -14.44
CA GLU A 185 -10.47 -4.09 -14.41
C GLU A 185 -11.26 -5.40 -14.48
N GLN A 186 -10.88 -6.31 -15.39
CA GLN A 186 -11.50 -7.64 -15.49
C GLN A 186 -11.31 -8.46 -14.21
N LEU A 187 -10.13 -8.39 -13.59
CA LEU A 187 -9.90 -9.07 -12.31
C LEU A 187 -10.73 -8.47 -11.18
N ARG A 188 -10.85 -7.15 -11.13
CA ARG A 188 -11.69 -6.44 -10.17
C ARG A 188 -13.14 -6.87 -10.31
N GLU A 189 -13.68 -6.89 -11.52
CA GLU A 189 -15.06 -7.34 -11.79
C GLU A 189 -15.26 -8.78 -11.34
N ARG A 190 -14.34 -9.69 -11.70
CA ARG A 190 -14.40 -11.08 -11.27
C ARG A 190 -14.35 -11.24 -9.75
N LEU A 191 -13.52 -10.46 -9.05
CA LEU A 191 -13.46 -10.47 -7.59
C LEU A 191 -14.77 -9.97 -6.97
N LEU A 192 -15.41 -8.98 -7.58
CA LEU A 192 -16.70 -8.45 -7.10
C LEU A 192 -17.87 -9.39 -7.39
N GLU A 193 -17.73 -10.40 -8.23
CA GLU A 193 -18.71 -11.49 -8.34
C GLU A 193 -18.73 -12.38 -7.08
N ILE A 194 -17.66 -12.38 -6.28
CA ILE A 194 -17.58 -13.10 -5.01
C ILE A 194 -18.29 -12.28 -3.94
N GLU A 195 -19.31 -12.86 -3.32
CA GLU A 195 -20.20 -12.17 -2.39
C GLU A 195 -19.45 -11.59 -1.19
N GLU A 196 -18.57 -12.38 -0.56
CA GLU A 196 -17.80 -11.98 0.61
C GLU A 196 -16.85 -10.81 0.30
N PHE A 197 -16.22 -10.84 -0.88
CA PHE A 197 -15.34 -9.77 -1.33
C PHE A 197 -16.16 -8.49 -1.58
N ARG A 198 -17.27 -8.60 -2.32
CA ARG A 198 -18.17 -7.47 -2.59
C ARG A 198 -18.68 -6.83 -1.31
N ASN A 199 -19.15 -7.63 -0.35
CA ASN A 199 -19.68 -7.15 0.92
C ASN A 199 -18.62 -6.36 1.70
N LEU A 200 -17.37 -6.85 1.74
CA LEU A 200 -16.26 -6.12 2.35
C LEU A 200 -16.01 -4.78 1.65
N ILE A 201 -15.95 -4.76 0.32
CA ILE A 201 -15.70 -3.50 -0.42
C ILE A 201 -16.83 -2.50 -0.19
N GLN A 202 -18.09 -2.94 -0.23
CA GLN A 202 -19.25 -2.08 -0.02
C GLN A 202 -19.24 -1.46 1.38
N ALA A 203 -19.09 -2.28 2.43
CA ALA A 203 -19.06 -1.79 3.82
C ALA A 203 -17.94 -0.76 4.05
N ARG A 204 -16.79 -0.96 3.41
CA ARG A 204 -15.67 -0.02 3.50
C ARG A 204 -15.92 1.28 2.73
N ASN A 205 -16.54 1.20 1.55
CA ASN A 205 -16.91 2.37 0.76
C ASN A 205 -17.93 3.23 1.52
N GLU A 206 -18.94 2.61 2.14
CA GLU A 206 -19.91 3.28 3.01
C GLU A 206 -19.23 3.98 4.20
N ALA A 207 -18.24 3.32 4.82
CA ALA A 207 -17.42 3.88 5.89
C ALA A 207 -16.32 4.85 5.39
N ARG A 208 -16.20 5.10 4.08
CA ARG A 208 -15.16 5.93 3.43
C ARG A 208 -13.72 5.48 3.71
N LEU A 209 -13.53 4.20 4.01
CA LEU A 209 -12.22 3.62 4.27
C LEU A 209 -11.54 3.23 2.95
N PRO A 210 -10.31 3.70 2.68
CA PRO A 210 -9.53 3.31 1.52
C PRO A 210 -9.40 1.79 1.38
N VAL A 211 -9.66 1.31 0.17
CA VAL A 211 -9.36 -0.05 -0.26
C VAL A 211 -8.85 -0.03 -1.69
N ARG A 212 -7.70 -0.68 -1.92
CA ARG A 212 -6.99 -0.66 -3.20
C ARG A 212 -6.76 -2.06 -3.74
N LEU A 213 -6.70 -2.19 -5.07
CA LEU A 213 -6.26 -3.38 -5.80
C LEU A 213 -4.98 -3.03 -6.57
N ILE A 214 -3.82 -3.53 -6.16
CA ILE A 214 -2.51 -3.09 -6.65
C ILE A 214 -1.82 -4.25 -7.40
N PRO A 215 -1.62 -4.16 -8.73
CA PRO A 215 -0.90 -5.19 -9.47
C PRO A 215 0.61 -5.06 -9.24
N ILE A 216 1.26 -6.16 -8.85
CA ILE A 216 2.72 -6.21 -8.72
C ILE A 216 3.30 -7.48 -9.35
N SER A 217 4.52 -7.37 -9.84
CA SER A 217 5.36 -8.55 -10.11
C SER A 217 6.67 -8.38 -9.37
N SER A 218 6.90 -9.24 -8.37
CA SER A 218 8.13 -9.21 -7.57
C SER A 218 9.36 -9.57 -8.42
N VAL A 219 9.21 -10.41 -9.43
CA VAL A 219 10.31 -10.84 -10.30
C VAL A 219 10.38 -10.09 -11.62
N GLY A 220 9.28 -9.48 -12.05
CA GLY A 220 9.20 -8.78 -13.32
C GLY A 220 8.69 -9.63 -14.48
N MET A 221 8.39 -8.95 -15.58
CA MET A 221 7.87 -9.56 -16.79
C MET A 221 8.93 -10.44 -17.47
N GLY A 222 8.55 -11.64 -17.92
CA GLY A 222 9.43 -12.55 -18.65
C GLY A 222 10.53 -13.22 -17.82
N PHE A 223 10.53 -13.04 -16.50
CA PHE A 223 11.53 -13.67 -15.62
C PHE A 223 11.28 -15.18 -15.45
N ALA A 224 10.01 -15.59 -15.35
CA ALA A 224 9.64 -16.97 -15.12
C ALA A 224 8.48 -17.40 -16.03
N GLU A 225 8.52 -18.66 -16.43
CA GLU A 225 7.52 -19.28 -17.30
C GLU A 225 6.86 -20.46 -16.60
N LEU A 226 5.53 -20.53 -16.71
CA LEU A 226 4.75 -21.65 -16.19
C LEU A 226 5.01 -22.89 -17.03
N GLN A 227 5.46 -23.95 -16.38
CA GLN A 227 5.70 -25.25 -16.99
C GLN A 227 4.42 -26.11 -17.01
N PRO A 228 4.36 -27.16 -17.85
CA PRO A 228 3.19 -28.04 -17.92
C PRO A 228 2.82 -28.74 -16.60
N ASP A 229 3.80 -28.95 -15.72
CA ASP A 229 3.62 -29.53 -14.39
C ASP A 229 3.14 -28.52 -13.33
N GLY A 230 2.91 -27.26 -13.73
CA GLY A 230 2.51 -26.16 -12.85
C GLY A 230 3.67 -25.50 -12.10
N SER A 231 4.91 -25.94 -12.31
CA SER A 231 6.09 -25.28 -11.74
C SER A 231 6.45 -24.01 -12.50
N MET A 232 7.21 -23.11 -11.87
CA MET A 232 7.75 -21.91 -12.53
C MET A 232 9.23 -22.12 -12.82
N ALA A 233 9.60 -22.17 -14.10
CA ALA A 233 10.99 -22.21 -14.53
C ALA A 233 11.51 -20.79 -14.78
N LYS A 234 12.76 -20.53 -14.41
CA LYS A 234 13.42 -19.24 -14.65
C LYS A 234 13.94 -19.19 -16.08
N THR A 235 13.82 -18.04 -16.74
CA THR A 235 14.25 -17.86 -18.13
C THR A 235 15.75 -17.55 -18.26
N GLY A 236 16.45 -17.33 -17.13
CA GLY A 236 17.84 -16.88 -17.10
C GLY A 236 18.02 -15.36 -17.24
N SER A 237 16.93 -14.60 -17.41
CA SER A 237 16.96 -13.14 -17.34
C SER A 237 17.12 -12.65 -15.89
N LEU A 238 17.60 -11.42 -15.71
CA LEU A 238 17.66 -10.80 -14.37
C LEU A 238 16.26 -10.33 -13.93
N PRO A 239 15.89 -10.49 -12.65
CA PRO A 239 14.60 -10.00 -12.17
C PRO A 239 14.49 -8.47 -12.33
N ASN A 240 13.34 -7.99 -12.80
CA ASN A 240 13.02 -6.57 -12.95
C ASN A 240 11.68 -6.24 -12.29
N PRO A 241 11.64 -6.04 -10.95
CA PRO A 241 10.40 -5.93 -10.20
C PRO A 241 9.48 -4.79 -10.69
N PHE A 242 8.21 -5.12 -10.91
CA PHE A 242 7.17 -4.22 -11.40
C PHE A 242 6.26 -3.79 -10.24
N LEU A 243 6.17 -2.47 -10.02
CA LEU A 243 5.29 -1.80 -9.04
C LEU A 243 5.37 -2.25 -7.58
N VAL A 244 6.43 -2.96 -7.19
CA VAL A 244 6.63 -3.41 -5.79
C VAL A 244 6.77 -2.28 -4.78
N GLU A 245 7.04 -1.04 -5.21
CA GLU A 245 7.06 0.16 -4.38
C GLU A 245 5.65 0.70 -4.05
N MET A 246 4.63 0.34 -4.86
CA MET A 246 3.31 0.95 -4.79
C MET A 246 2.55 0.62 -3.49
N PRO A 247 2.52 -0.63 -3.00
CA PRO A 247 1.83 -0.90 -1.74
C PRO A 247 2.42 -0.12 -0.56
N LEU A 248 3.74 0.15 -0.55
CA LEU A 248 4.36 0.99 0.47
C LEU A 248 3.96 2.46 0.32
N ALA A 249 4.06 3.00 -0.91
CA ALA A 249 3.78 4.40 -1.19
C ALA A 249 2.33 4.81 -0.90
N CYS A 250 1.37 3.92 -1.09
CA CYS A 250 -0.04 4.22 -0.85
C CYS A 250 -0.44 4.27 0.64
N ILE A 251 0.36 3.71 1.56
CA ILE A 251 -0.02 3.58 2.98
C ILE A 251 -0.26 4.95 3.61
N LEU A 252 0.69 5.87 3.46
CA LEU A 252 0.64 7.13 4.18
C LEU A 252 -0.47 8.06 3.68
N PRO A 253 -0.65 8.27 2.35
CA PRO A 253 -1.80 9.02 1.84
C PRO A 253 -3.15 8.44 2.30
N ASP A 254 -3.30 7.12 2.27
CA ASP A 254 -4.54 6.46 2.68
C ASP A 254 -4.80 6.59 4.19
N MET A 255 -3.76 6.49 5.03
CA MET A 255 -3.89 6.66 6.48
C MET A 255 -4.30 8.07 6.88
N ILE A 256 -3.75 9.07 6.20
CA ILE A 256 -4.07 10.46 6.47
C ILE A 256 -5.50 10.76 6.08
N LYS A 257 -5.99 10.20 4.96
CA LYS A 257 -7.40 10.28 4.60
C LYS A 257 -8.31 9.74 5.69
N ILE A 258 -8.07 8.52 6.19
CA ILE A 258 -8.89 7.93 7.26
C ILE A 258 -8.87 8.84 8.49
N THR A 259 -7.69 9.27 8.92
CA THR A 259 -7.54 10.11 10.11
C THR A 259 -8.33 11.41 9.99
N LEU A 260 -8.28 12.05 8.81
CA LEU A 260 -9.04 13.28 8.56
C LEU A 260 -10.55 13.02 8.48
N GLU A 261 -10.99 11.94 7.84
CA GLU A 261 -12.41 11.53 7.79
C GLU A 261 -12.98 11.25 9.19
N GLU A 262 -12.22 10.57 10.06
CA GLU A 262 -12.60 10.33 11.46
C GLU A 262 -12.75 11.64 12.24
N LEU A 263 -11.83 12.59 12.04
CA LEU A 263 -11.90 13.91 12.67
C LEU A 263 -13.12 14.70 12.19
N ILE A 264 -13.41 14.66 10.89
CA ILE A 264 -14.60 15.29 10.31
C ILE A 264 -15.87 14.70 10.92
N LYS A 265 -15.96 13.37 10.97
CA LYS A 265 -17.13 12.66 11.52
C LYS A 265 -17.37 13.00 13.00
N LYS A 266 -16.35 12.88 13.85
CA LYS A 266 -16.46 13.19 15.29
C LYS A 266 -16.95 14.62 15.53
N LYS A 267 -16.43 15.58 14.77
CA LYS A 267 -16.82 16.99 14.91
C LYS A 267 -18.23 17.27 14.40
N GLN A 268 -18.66 16.59 13.33
CA GLN A 268 -20.05 16.67 12.87
C GLN A 268 -21.03 16.11 13.91
N GLU A 269 -20.67 15.04 14.62
CA GLU A 269 -21.49 14.47 15.70
C GLU A 269 -21.57 15.42 16.92
N GLU A 270 -20.50 16.17 17.22
CA GLU A 270 -20.47 17.20 18.28
C GLU A 270 -21.31 18.44 17.94
N ILE A 271 -21.40 18.81 16.65
CA ILE A 271 -22.16 19.95 16.16
C ILE A 271 -23.59 19.49 15.86
N SER A 272 -24.44 19.43 16.88
CA SER A 272 -25.84 18.97 16.83
C SER A 272 -26.82 19.83 15.99
N GLN A 273 -26.44 20.29 14.80
CA GLN A 273 -27.34 20.98 13.87
C GLN A 273 -27.50 20.21 12.56
N PRO A 274 -28.71 20.17 11.97
CA PRO A 274 -28.96 19.53 10.70
C PRO A 274 -28.29 20.35 9.60
N ILE A 275 -27.02 20.06 9.31
CA ILE A 275 -26.35 20.63 8.15
C ILE A 275 -27.12 20.12 6.93
N GLN A 276 -27.71 21.02 6.15
CA GLN A 276 -28.18 20.70 4.79
C GLN A 276 -26.94 20.31 3.98
N VAL A 277 -26.63 19.02 3.96
CA VAL A 277 -25.48 18.49 3.21
C VAL A 277 -25.81 18.62 1.74
N LYS A 278 -25.25 19.65 1.08
CA LYS A 278 -25.15 19.64 -0.37
C LYS A 278 -24.26 18.45 -0.75
N PRO A 279 -24.70 17.53 -1.62
CA PRO A 279 -24.01 16.26 -1.86
C PRO A 279 -22.63 16.36 -2.54
N ASN A 280 -22.20 17.56 -2.95
CA ASN A 280 -20.99 17.78 -3.75
C ASN A 280 -19.96 18.71 -3.09
N LEU A 281 -19.79 18.64 -1.76
CA LEU A 281 -18.72 19.39 -1.11
C LEU A 281 -17.36 18.72 -1.37
N SER A 282 -16.39 19.53 -1.78
CA SER A 282 -14.97 19.17 -1.86
C SER A 282 -14.41 18.79 -0.49
N PHE A 283 -13.29 18.08 -0.47
CA PHE A 283 -12.62 17.67 0.76
C PHE A 283 -12.20 18.89 1.59
N TRP A 284 -11.70 19.95 0.94
CA TRP A 284 -11.37 21.23 1.61
C TRP A 284 -12.59 21.91 2.23
N GLU A 285 -13.75 21.90 1.57
CA GLU A 285 -14.97 22.51 2.12
C GLU A 285 -15.48 21.75 3.35
N ARG A 286 -15.44 20.41 3.30
CA ARG A 286 -15.80 19.56 4.43
C ARG A 286 -14.88 19.79 5.63
N LEU A 287 -13.59 19.92 5.36
CA LEU A 287 -12.58 20.21 6.38
C LEU A 287 -12.76 21.62 6.96
N GLY A 288 -13.06 22.61 6.12
CA GLY A 288 -13.30 24.00 6.51
C GLY A 288 -14.45 24.15 7.51
N GLN A 289 -15.54 23.42 7.30
CA GLN A 289 -16.68 23.37 8.23
C GLN A 289 -16.28 22.90 9.65
N VAL A 290 -15.27 22.03 9.74
CA VAL A 290 -14.84 21.42 11.00
C VAL A 290 -13.88 22.33 11.77
N VAL A 291 -13.01 23.05 11.06
CA VAL A 291 -11.93 23.84 11.66
C VAL A 291 -12.27 25.32 11.81
N GLY A 292 -13.49 25.73 11.45
CA GLY A 292 -13.96 27.10 11.58
C GLY A 292 -13.34 28.08 10.58
N GLY A 293 -12.78 27.58 9.47
CA GLY A 293 -12.14 28.38 8.42
C GLY A 293 -12.66 27.99 7.04
N VAL A 294 -12.67 28.93 6.09
CA VAL A 294 -13.03 28.62 4.69
C VAL A 294 -11.74 28.26 3.94
N GLY A 295 -11.63 27.03 3.44
CA GLY A 295 -10.49 26.57 2.63
C GLY A 295 -9.18 26.35 3.42
N LYS A 296 -8.04 26.67 2.80
CA LYS A 296 -6.66 26.35 3.25
C LYS A 296 -6.21 27.01 4.58
N VAL A 297 -7.03 27.87 5.17
CA VAL A 297 -6.67 28.70 6.34
C VAL A 297 -6.67 27.91 7.67
N GLY A 298 -7.24 26.70 7.71
CA GLY A 298 -7.45 25.92 8.94
C GLY A 298 -6.37 24.89 9.33
N ILE A 299 -5.23 24.84 8.62
CA ILE A 299 -4.24 23.75 8.78
C ILE A 299 -3.57 23.71 10.15
N GLY A 300 -3.25 24.88 10.72
CA GLY A 300 -2.64 24.96 12.06
C GLY A 300 -3.52 24.35 13.16
N ILE A 301 -4.85 24.47 13.05
CA ILE A 301 -5.81 23.85 13.97
C ILE A 301 -5.84 22.33 13.76
N LEU A 302 -5.81 21.86 12.50
CA LEU A 302 -5.75 20.44 12.17
C LEU A 302 -4.54 19.76 12.78
N LYS A 303 -3.36 20.38 12.65
CA LYS A 303 -2.12 19.85 13.21
C LYS A 303 -2.22 19.61 14.71
N GLN A 304 -2.97 20.43 15.46
CA GLN A 304 -3.12 20.27 16.91
C GLN A 304 -4.01 19.09 17.28
N ILE A 305 -5.04 18.79 16.48
CA ILE A 305 -5.98 17.70 16.75
C ILE A 305 -5.57 16.36 16.11
N LEU A 306 -4.61 16.36 15.20
CA LEU A 306 -4.06 15.13 14.62
C LEU A 306 -3.29 14.31 15.67
N PRO A 307 -3.34 12.97 15.60
CA PRO A 307 -2.48 12.09 16.38
C PRO A 307 -1.00 12.43 16.16
N ILE A 308 -0.17 12.29 17.20
CA ILE A 308 1.25 12.71 17.20
C ILE A 308 2.01 12.22 15.95
N LYS A 309 1.82 10.95 15.57
CA LYS A 309 2.46 10.32 14.38
C LYS A 309 2.06 10.92 13.02
N TYR A 310 1.07 11.81 12.99
CA TYR A 310 0.57 12.50 11.79
C TYR A 310 0.64 14.03 11.91
N ARG A 311 1.27 14.56 12.97
CA ARG A 311 1.47 16.02 13.14
C ARG A 311 2.61 16.53 12.26
N PHE A 312 2.45 16.39 10.95
CA PHE A 312 3.43 16.87 9.99
C PHE A 312 3.53 18.40 10.00
N ALA A 313 4.54 18.90 9.31
CA ALA A 313 4.61 20.31 8.93
C ALA A 313 3.33 20.73 8.17
N GLU A 314 2.92 21.99 8.30
CA GLU A 314 1.65 22.47 7.73
C GLU A 314 1.61 22.33 6.20
N ASP A 315 2.74 22.57 5.54
CA ASP A 315 2.91 22.42 4.10
C ASP A 315 2.85 20.95 3.63
N ILE A 316 3.31 20.00 4.44
CA ILE A 316 3.14 18.56 4.19
C ILE A 316 1.65 18.20 4.25
N LEU A 317 0.95 18.67 5.29
CA LEU A 317 -0.50 18.45 5.44
C LEU A 317 -1.27 19.10 4.28
N GLU A 318 -0.92 20.31 3.88
CA GLU A 318 -1.54 21.00 2.75
C GLU A 318 -1.42 20.18 1.46
N ASN A 319 -0.20 19.72 1.12
CA ASN A 319 0.03 18.91 -0.08
C ASN A 319 -0.78 17.61 -0.08
N LEU A 320 -0.88 16.96 1.07
CA LEU A 320 -1.68 15.75 1.23
C LEU A 320 -3.16 16.05 1.06
N ILE A 321 -3.68 17.09 1.70
CA ILE A 321 -5.10 17.46 1.62
C ILE A 321 -5.45 17.87 0.18
N ASP A 322 -4.61 18.65 -0.49
CA ASP A 322 -4.76 18.98 -1.92
C ASP A 322 -4.81 17.72 -2.79
N PHE A 323 -3.92 16.75 -2.53
CA PHE A 323 -3.95 15.45 -3.20
C PHE A 323 -5.25 14.68 -2.92
N LEU A 324 -5.73 14.67 -1.66
CA LEU A 324 -6.97 13.98 -1.29
C LEU A 324 -8.20 14.63 -1.93
N ASP A 325 -8.23 15.95 -2.03
CA ASP A 325 -9.28 16.72 -2.70
C ASP A 325 -9.34 16.40 -4.20
N ASP A 326 -8.19 16.38 -4.84
CA ASP A 326 -8.03 15.89 -6.21
C ASP A 326 -8.43 14.42 -6.35
N TRP A 327 -8.12 13.60 -5.35
CA TRP A 327 -8.46 12.19 -5.33
C TRP A 327 -9.98 11.95 -5.30
N GLU A 328 -10.77 12.88 -4.77
CA GLU A 328 -12.22 12.80 -4.77
C GLU A 328 -12.86 13.15 -6.13
N LYS A 329 -12.10 13.72 -7.07
CA LYS A 329 -12.62 14.11 -8.39
C LYS A 329 -12.95 12.87 -9.26
N PRO A 330 -13.95 12.96 -10.16
CA PRO A 330 -14.32 11.88 -11.07
C PRO A 330 -13.16 11.40 -11.95
N ALA A 331 -13.11 10.10 -12.26
CA ALA A 331 -12.02 9.48 -13.01
C ALA A 331 -11.79 10.10 -14.41
N GLN A 332 -12.86 10.51 -15.11
CA GLN A 332 -12.75 11.19 -16.41
C GLN A 332 -11.94 12.49 -16.34
N GLN A 333 -12.11 13.29 -15.27
CA GLN A 333 -11.36 14.54 -15.09
C GLN A 333 -9.89 14.30 -14.75
N LYS A 334 -9.57 13.16 -14.12
CA LYS A 334 -8.19 12.77 -13.78
C LYS A 334 -7.40 12.33 -15.01
N LEU A 335 -8.04 11.62 -15.95
CA LEU A 335 -7.38 11.11 -17.16
C LEU A 335 -6.91 12.23 -18.08
N GLU A 336 -7.70 13.29 -18.26
CA GLU A 336 -7.33 14.45 -19.09
C GLU A 336 -6.17 15.27 -18.47
N ALA A 337 -6.02 15.24 -17.15
CA ALA A 337 -4.99 15.97 -16.41
C ALA A 337 -3.68 15.17 -16.24
N ALA A 338 -3.68 13.85 -16.48
CA ALA A 338 -2.60 12.94 -16.07
C ALA A 338 -1.23 13.26 -16.68
N ALA A 339 -1.17 13.64 -17.97
CA ALA A 339 0.09 13.93 -18.65
C ALA A 339 0.76 15.21 -18.12
N LYS A 340 -0.03 16.28 -17.89
CA LYS A 340 0.46 17.54 -17.31
C LYS A 340 0.86 17.36 -15.85
N ARG A 341 0.08 16.58 -15.09
CA ARG A 341 0.32 16.27 -13.68
C ARG A 341 1.61 15.48 -13.48
N THR A 342 1.93 14.54 -14.38
CA THR A 342 3.17 13.75 -14.30
C THR A 342 4.42 14.64 -14.34
N GLU A 343 4.47 15.61 -15.25
CA GLU A 343 5.62 16.51 -15.36
C GLU A 343 5.69 17.50 -14.20
N GLU A 344 4.54 18.00 -13.74
CA GLU A 344 4.45 18.85 -12.56
C GLU A 344 4.96 18.14 -11.30
N LEU A 345 4.56 16.88 -11.08
CA LEU A 345 5.02 16.06 -9.97
C LEU A 345 6.52 15.81 -10.01
N ARG A 346 7.09 15.53 -11.19
CA ARG A 346 8.55 15.40 -11.36
C ARG A 346 9.28 16.69 -11.00
N ARG A 347 8.77 17.84 -11.44
CA ARG A 347 9.35 19.14 -11.07
C ARG A 347 9.28 19.37 -9.56
N LYS A 348 8.15 19.10 -8.93
CA LYS A 348 7.98 19.19 -7.46
C LYS A 348 8.92 18.24 -6.71
N GLN A 349 9.16 17.04 -7.22
CA GLN A 349 10.12 16.10 -6.65
C GLN A 349 11.55 16.64 -6.72
N ALA A 350 11.99 17.12 -7.89
CA ALA A 350 13.32 17.71 -8.05
C ALA A 350 13.52 18.96 -7.18
N GLU A 351 12.53 19.84 -7.13
CA GLU A 351 12.56 21.03 -6.28
C GLU A 351 12.57 20.70 -4.78
N SER A 352 11.80 19.70 -4.35
CA SER A 352 11.77 19.28 -2.95
C SER A 352 13.06 18.56 -2.54
N LEU A 353 13.68 17.78 -3.42
CA LEU A 353 14.96 17.12 -3.16
C LEU A 353 16.06 18.14 -2.83
N ARG A 354 16.11 19.26 -3.57
CA ARG A 354 17.07 20.35 -3.33
C ARG A 354 16.87 21.08 -1.99
N LYS A 355 15.69 20.96 -1.40
CA LYS A 355 15.34 21.57 -0.11
C LYS A 355 15.58 20.65 1.07
N VAL A 356 16.04 19.41 0.85
CA VAL A 356 16.30 18.46 1.93
C VAL A 356 17.58 18.86 2.67
N THR A 357 17.43 19.24 3.93
CA THR A 357 18.52 19.65 4.82
C THR A 357 18.49 18.95 6.19
N ASP A 358 17.40 18.27 6.49
CA ASP A 358 17.08 17.64 7.78
C ASP A 358 15.99 16.55 7.60
N GLU A 359 15.57 15.92 8.70
CA GLU A 359 14.57 14.85 8.70
C GLU A 359 13.16 15.34 8.32
N GLU A 360 12.79 16.57 8.71
CA GLU A 360 11.48 17.15 8.41
C GLU A 360 11.32 17.41 6.92
N THR A 361 12.33 18.04 6.30
CA THR A 361 12.38 18.29 4.86
C THR A 361 12.55 16.99 4.06
N ALA A 362 13.25 15.98 4.59
CA ALA A 362 13.30 14.63 4.00
C ALA A 362 11.93 13.94 4.01
N LEU A 363 11.19 14.02 5.12
CA LEU A 363 9.83 13.50 5.23
C LEU A 363 8.89 14.19 4.24
N LYS A 364 8.98 15.51 4.11
CA LYS A 364 8.24 16.26 3.08
C LYS A 364 8.53 15.74 1.67
N HIS A 365 9.80 15.52 1.34
CA HIS A 365 10.18 14.97 0.04
C HIS A 365 9.58 13.57 -0.19
N VAL A 366 9.72 12.67 0.78
CA VAL A 366 9.17 11.30 0.70
C VAL A 366 7.66 11.30 0.55
N VAL A 367 6.93 12.15 1.29
CA VAL A 367 5.47 12.30 1.14
C VAL A 367 5.09 12.73 -0.27
N ASN A 368 5.81 13.70 -0.86
CA ASN A 368 5.57 14.11 -2.24
C ASN A 368 5.84 12.96 -3.23
N CYS A 369 6.86 12.14 -2.97
CA CYS A 369 7.14 10.94 -3.76
C CYS A 369 6.00 9.92 -3.65
N PHE A 370 5.47 9.68 -2.45
CA PHE A 370 4.34 8.78 -2.23
C PHE A 370 3.05 9.23 -2.91
N ILE A 371 2.74 10.53 -2.83
CA ILE A 371 1.64 11.16 -3.57
C ILE A 371 1.81 10.92 -5.07
N SER A 372 3.00 11.20 -5.62
CA SER A 372 3.26 11.03 -7.04
C SER A 372 3.17 9.58 -7.50
N LEU A 373 3.65 8.62 -6.70
CA LEU A 373 3.55 7.20 -7.01
C LEU A 373 2.10 6.73 -6.99
N THR A 374 1.31 7.22 -6.03
CA THR A 374 -0.12 6.90 -5.94
C THR A 374 -0.89 7.46 -7.15
N ASP A 375 -0.58 8.70 -7.57
CA ASP A 375 -1.13 9.28 -8.80
C ASP A 375 -0.76 8.48 -10.05
N GLU A 376 0.50 8.04 -10.15
CA GLU A 376 0.98 7.21 -11.26
C GLU A 376 0.23 5.86 -11.30
N LEU A 377 0.02 5.24 -10.14
CA LEU A 377 -0.75 4.01 -10.02
C LEU A 377 -2.18 4.20 -10.51
N GLU A 378 -2.89 5.24 -10.03
CA GLU A 378 -4.29 5.49 -10.43
C GLU A 378 -4.42 5.88 -11.90
N SER A 379 -3.43 6.60 -12.45
CA SER A 379 -3.43 6.93 -13.87
C SER A 379 -3.21 5.70 -14.76
N LYS A 380 -2.31 4.78 -14.37
CA LYS A 380 -2.01 3.58 -15.16
C LYS A 380 -3.03 2.46 -14.93
N PHE A 381 -3.58 2.39 -13.73
CA PHE A 381 -4.50 1.36 -13.28
C PHE A 381 -5.70 2.00 -12.56
N PRO A 382 -6.65 2.62 -13.28
CA PRO A 382 -7.82 3.26 -12.67
C PRO A 382 -8.65 2.30 -11.80
N ALA A 383 -8.72 1.02 -12.19
CA ALA A 383 -9.35 -0.05 -11.42
C ALA A 383 -8.66 -0.38 -10.09
N SER A 384 -7.50 0.26 -9.80
CA SER A 384 -6.80 0.09 -8.53
C SER A 384 -7.55 0.71 -7.36
N ASN A 385 -8.36 1.74 -7.58
CA ASN A 385 -9.21 2.32 -6.55
C ASN A 385 -10.59 1.64 -6.56
N LEU A 386 -10.96 1.01 -5.43
CA LEU A 386 -12.20 0.25 -5.32
C LEU A 386 -13.39 1.08 -4.78
N LYS A 387 -13.26 2.42 -4.69
CA LYS A 387 -14.30 3.36 -4.22
C LYS A 387 -15.52 3.52 -5.17
N GLN A 388 -15.53 2.89 -6.35
CA GLN A 388 -16.48 3.21 -7.44
C GLN A 388 -17.60 2.17 -7.64
N PHE A 389 -18.12 1.57 -6.57
CA PHE A 389 -19.25 0.63 -6.62
C PHE A 389 -20.34 1.02 -5.65
#